data_AF-A0A1S2UFI7-F1
#
_entry.id   AF-A0A1S2UFI7-F1
#
_cell.length_a   1.000
_cell.length_b   1.000
_cell.length_c   1.000
_cell.angle_alpha   90.00
_cell.angle_beta   90.00
_cell.angle_gamma   90.00
#
_symmetry.space_group_name_H-M   'P 1'
#
loop_
_entity.id
_entity.type
_entity.pdbx_description
1 polymer ?
#
loop_
_entity_poly.entity_id
_entity_poly.type
_entity_poly.pdbx_seq_one_letter_code
_entity_poly.pdbx_strand_id
1 'polypeptide(L)' 'MPRIKSLLIFALFAIYTGLTVAWIWWLAPELMRISTTKTLLLALAGSGFWAFATYGLIIYIIKIARPRAGGGR' A
#
# COMPACT_ATOMS: atom_id res chain seq x y z
N MET A 1 -15.88 -4.77 -22.71
CA MET A 1 -15.13 -5.50 -21.64
C MET A 1 -14.70 -4.54 -20.50
N PRO A 2 -15.60 -4.14 -19.58
CA PRO A 2 -15.22 -3.30 -18.41
C PRO A 2 -14.91 -4.07 -17.12
N ARG A 3 -15.37 -5.32 -16.95
CA ARG A 3 -15.35 -6.03 -15.65
C ARG A 3 -13.97 -6.40 -15.10
N ILE A 4 -13.00 -6.68 -15.97
CA ILE A 4 -11.64 -7.10 -15.57
C ILE A 4 -10.86 -5.95 -14.90
N LYS A 5 -11.06 -4.71 -15.35
CA LYS A 5 -10.36 -3.55 -14.77
C LYS A 5 -10.78 -3.31 -13.32
N SER A 6 -12.08 -3.38 -13.04
CA SER A 6 -12.62 -3.22 -11.68
C SER A 6 -12.17 -4.33 -10.74
N LEU A 7 -12.13 -5.59 -11.21
CA LEU A 7 -11.61 -6.71 -10.43
C LEU A 7 -10.12 -6.55 -10.10
N LEU A 8 -9.32 -6.04 -11.04
CA LEU A 8 -7.89 -5.81 -10.82
C LEU A 8 -7.63 -4.74 -9.75
N ILE A 9 -8.39 -3.65 -9.79
CA ILE A 9 -8.31 -2.57 -8.78
C ILE A 9 -8.74 -3.10 -7.41
N PHE A 10 -9.82 -3.87 -7.35
CA PHE A 10 -10.30 -4.47 -6.10
C PHE A 10 -9.29 -5.45 -5.51
N ALA A 11 -8.69 -6.32 -6.33
CA ALA A 11 -7.64 -7.23 -5.89
C ALA A 11 -6.42 -6.48 -5.36
N LEU A 12 -5.98 -5.42 -6.06
CA LEU A 12 -4.86 -4.60 -5.61
C LEU A 12 -5.16 -3.91 -4.27
N PHE A 13 -6.39 -3.41 -4.11
CA PHE A 13 -6.85 -2.79 -2.88
C PHE A 13 -6.88 -3.79 -1.72
N ALA A 14 -7.41 -5.00 -1.94
CA ALA A 14 -7.49 -6.07 -0.95
C ALA A 14 -6.11 -6.55 -0.50
N ILE A 15 -5.17 -6.72 -1.45
CA ILE A 15 -3.78 -7.07 -1.15
C ILE A 15 -3.14 -5.95 -0.33
N TYR A 16 -3.29 -4.70 -0.73
CA TYR A 16 -2.74 -3.55 -0.01
C TYR A 16 -3.27 -3.44 1.42
N THR A 17 -4.59 -3.62 1.62
CA THR A 17 -5.18 -3.58 2.96
C THR A 17 -4.74 -4.76 3.82
N GLY A 18 -4.75 -5.99 3.30
CA GLY A 18 -4.30 -7.17 4.06
C GLY A 18 -2.84 -7.05 4.49
N LEU A 19 -1.99 -6.56 3.60
CA LEU A 19 -0.57 -6.36 3.84
C LEU A 19 -0.32 -5.19 4.84
N THR A 20 -1.18 -4.16 4.82
CA THR A 20 -1.20 -3.08 5.84
C THR A 20 -1.56 -3.63 7.22
N VAL A 21 -2.63 -4.43 7.30
CA VAL A 21 -3.11 -4.99 8.56
C VAL A 21 -2.07 -5.92 9.15
N ALA A 22 -1.47 -6.81 8.34
CA ALA A 22 -0.39 -7.68 8.76
C ALA A 22 0.84 -6.90 9.26
N TRP A 23 1.18 -5.80 8.59
CA TRP A 23 2.27 -4.93 9.00
C TRP A 23 2.01 -4.29 10.38
N ILE A 24 0.83 -3.69 10.58
CA ILE A 24 0.46 -3.07 11.86
C ILE A 24 0.35 -4.11 12.98
N TRP A 25 -0.20 -5.28 12.69
CA TRP A 25 -0.32 -6.38 13.65
C TRP A 25 1.04 -6.91 14.11
N TRP A 26 2.06 -6.88 13.25
CA TRP A 26 3.43 -7.20 13.65
C TRP A 26 4.03 -6.04 14.46
N LEU A 27 3.92 -4.82 13.94
CA LEU A 27 4.61 -3.65 14.49
C LEU A 27 4.13 -3.28 15.90
N ALA A 28 2.82 -3.34 16.15
CA ALA A 28 2.20 -2.90 17.40
C ALA A 28 2.68 -3.66 18.65
N PRO A 29 2.64 -5.01 18.72
CA PRO A 29 3.15 -5.74 19.87
C PRO A 29 4.67 -5.64 20.01
N GLU A 30 5.40 -5.61 18.89
CA GLU A 30 6.87 -5.52 18.89
C GLU A 30 7.35 -4.18 19.47
N LEU A 31 6.64 -3.07 19.17
CA LEU A 31 6.92 -1.74 19.72
C LEU A 31 6.54 -1.63 21.21
N MET A 32 5.45 -2.26 21.64
CA MET A 32 5.04 -2.24 23.06
C MET A 32 5.99 -3.06 23.95
N ARG A 33 6.68 -4.06 23.38
CA ARG A 33 7.53 -5.00 24.12
C ARG A 33 8.99 -4.54 24.23
N ILE A 34 9.45 -3.63 23.36
CA ILE A 34 10.90 -3.40 23.17
C ILE A 34 11.31 -1.94 23.42
N SER A 35 12.34 -1.77 24.27
CA SER A 35 13.03 -0.51 24.56
C SER A 35 14.32 -0.30 23.75
N THR A 36 14.57 -1.13 22.73
CA THR A 36 15.82 -1.15 21.96
C THR A 36 15.74 -0.27 20.70
N THR A 37 16.70 0.64 20.54
CA THR A 37 16.84 1.56 19.40
C THR A 37 16.85 0.86 18.03
N LYS A 38 17.41 -0.36 17.94
CA LYS A 38 17.47 -1.15 16.69
C LYS A 38 16.08 -1.52 16.16
N THR A 39 15.20 -1.97 17.05
CA THR A 39 13.82 -2.34 16.69
C THR A 39 13.02 -1.11 16.30
N LEU A 40 13.26 0.02 16.97
CA LEU A 40 12.65 1.30 16.60
C LEU A 40 13.08 1.76 15.20
N LEU A 41 14.37 1.63 14.85
CA LEU A 41 14.86 1.95 13.52
C LEU A 41 14.26 1.03 12.44
N LEU A 42 14.14 -0.27 12.73
CA LEU A 42 13.53 -1.23 11.80
C LEU A 42 12.04 -0.91 11.60
N ALA A 43 11.33 -0.57 12.68
CA ALA A 43 9.95 -0.13 12.65
C ALA A 43 9.77 1.16 11.84
N LEU A 44 10.69 2.12 12.00
CA LEU A 44 10.70 3.38 11.27
C LEU A 44 10.99 3.16 9.78
N ALA A 45 12.01 2.37 9.45
CA ALA A 45 12.38 2.05 8.07
C ALA A 45 11.26 1.29 7.36
N GLY A 46 10.65 0.31 8.04
CA GLY A 46 9.54 -0.44 7.48
C GLY A 46 8.26 0.38 7.36
N SER A 47 7.96 1.30 8.29
CA SER A 47 6.85 2.26 8.15
C SER A 47 7.11 3.27 7.03
N GLY A 48 8.35 3.72 6.86
CA GLY A 48 8.76 4.56 5.74
C GLY A 48 8.59 3.86 4.39
N PHE A 49 9.06 2.61 4.28
CA PHE A 49 8.86 1.77 3.10
C PHE A 49 7.36 1.54 2.83
N TRP A 50 6.56 1.33 3.88
CA TRP A 50 5.11 1.20 3.78
C TRP A 50 4.45 2.47 3.21
N ALA A 51 4.87 3.65 3.67
CA ALA A 51 4.38 4.93 3.16
C ALA A 51 4.74 5.13 1.67
N PHE A 52 5.95 4.75 1.26
CA PHE A 52 6.35 4.80 -0.16
C PHE A 52 5.55 3.83 -1.03
N ALA A 53 5.32 2.60 -0.55
CA ALA A 53 4.48 1.62 -1.26
C ALA A 53 3.04 2.14 -1.44
N THR A 54 2.49 2.77 -0.39
CA THR A 54 1.17 3.42 -0.42
C THR A 54 1.12 4.53 -1.46
N TYR A 55 2.13 5.41 -1.47
CA TYR A 55 2.21 6.51 -2.42
C TYR A 55 2.27 6.01 -3.87
N GLY A 56 3.08 4.98 -4.14
CA GLY A 56 3.15 4.33 -5.45
C GLY A 56 1.81 3.73 -5.88
N LEU A 57 1.09 3.10 -4.95
CA LEU A 57 -0.22 2.51 -5.19
C LEU A 57 -1.29 3.57 -5.49
N ILE A 58 -1.31 4.68 -4.76
CA ILE A 58 -2.21 5.81 -5.03
C ILE A 58 -1.97 6.37 -6.42
N ILE A 59 -0.70 6.62 -6.79
CA ILE A 59 -0.35 7.09 -8.14
C ILE A 59 -0.78 6.09 -9.21
N TYR A 60 -0.58 4.78 -8.96
CA TYR A 60 -0.99 3.73 -9.88
C TYR A 60 -2.50 3.73 -10.11
N ILE A 61 -3.29 3.85 -9.05
CA ILE A 61 -4.75 3.96 -9.11
C ILE A 61 -5.16 5.22 -9.90
N ILE A 62 -4.55 6.38 -9.59
CA ILE A 62 -4.82 7.63 -10.32
C ILE A 62 -4.48 7.49 -11.80
N LYS A 63 -3.36 6.84 -12.16
CA LYS A 63 -2.97 6.61 -13.55
C LYS A 63 -3.91 5.66 -14.27
N ILE A 64 -4.42 4.62 -13.60
CA ILE A 64 -5.42 3.70 -14.16
C ILE A 64 -6.78 4.37 -14.32
N ALA A 65 -7.16 5.20 -13.36
CA ALA A 65 -8.45 5.88 -13.34
C ALA A 65 -8.49 7.08 -14.28
N ARG A 66 -7.34 7.69 -14.60
CA ARG A 66 -7.27 8.80 -15.55
C ARG A 66 -7.78 8.28 -16.92
N PRO A 67 -8.84 8.88 -17.48
CA PRO A 67 -9.29 8.54 -18.82
C PRO A 67 -8.12 8.76 -19.78
N ARG A 68 -7.89 7.85 -20.73
CA ARG A 68 -6.98 8.12 -21.86
C ARG A 68 -7.52 9.35 -22.61
N ALA A 69 -7.02 10.54 -22.28
CA ALA A 69 -7.19 11.73 -23.08
C ALA A 69 -6.34 11.54 -24.35
N GLY A 70 -6.94 10.99 -25.40
CA GLY A 70 -6.24 10.66 -26.64
C GLY A 70 -6.88 9.46 -27.32
N GLY A 71 -8.07 9.65 -27.89
CA GLY A 71 -8.78 8.61 -28.63
C GLY A 71 -10.10 9.08 -29.28
N GLY A 72 -10.34 10.39 -29.35
CA GLY A 72 -11.39 10.95 -30.18
C GLY A 72 -10.77 11.33 -31.52
N ARG A 73 -11.24 10.68 -32.58
CA ARG A 73 -11.08 11.16 -33.96
C ARG A 73 -11.80 12.49 -34.11
#